data_AF-A0A2H3E2W8-F1
#
_entry.id   AF-A0A2H3E2W8-F1
#
_cell.length_a   1.000
_cell.length_b   1.000
_cell.length_c   1.000
_cell.angle_alpha   90.00
_cell.angle_beta   90.00
_cell.angle_gamma   90.00
#
_symmetry.space_group_name_H-M   'P 1'
#
loop_
_entity.id
_entity.type
_entity.pdbx_description
1 polymer ?
#
loop_
_entity_poly.entity_id
_entity_poly.type
_entity_poly.pdbx_seq_one_letter_code
_entity_poly.pdbx_strand_id
1 'polypeptide(L)'
;MSNLPSLACVLSALQTSQRSSSSTLDALVQHVVDAAPSTTYPILTPIRCLVTTFDDGIQNALCEFFILLRLGMDPIEQGPLEPNERIQKSSYIQLRKHYKYARDELIPAIETNLTKIEPLLIAELHGSPALELFLRFIKKLPGCWSARIDLLDDIPTIFSSLRSSLRAILVCLEYLKRYAYNVLTFFVDADWVNRHRGCMDLLWCLQGTRYLPWPGF
;
A
#
# COMPACT_ATOMS: atom_id res chain seq x y z
N MET A 1 -3.66 26.10 -9.13
CA MET A 1 -3.62 25.00 -8.16
C MET A 1 -3.95 23.74 -8.94
N SER A 2 -3.08 22.71 -8.93
CA SER A 2 -3.44 21.42 -9.55
C SER A 2 -4.60 20.82 -8.74
N ASN A 3 -5.66 20.43 -9.44
CA ASN A 3 -6.83 19.81 -8.79
C ASN A 3 -6.38 18.49 -8.16
N LEU A 4 -6.30 18.45 -6.83
CA LEU A 4 -6.06 17.20 -6.10
C LEU A 4 -7.23 16.25 -6.35
N PRO A 5 -6.99 14.95 -6.62
CA PRO A 5 -8.07 13.97 -6.67
C PRO A 5 -8.75 13.90 -5.31
N SER A 6 -10.06 13.67 -5.25
CA SER A 6 -10.78 13.66 -3.97
C SER A 6 -10.16 12.67 -2.97
N LEU A 7 -10.17 13.02 -1.68
CA LEU A 7 -9.62 12.17 -0.63
C LEU A 7 -10.24 10.77 -0.65
N ALA A 8 -11.55 10.67 -0.90
CA ALA A 8 -12.25 9.39 -1.04
C ALA A 8 -11.67 8.53 -2.18
N CYS A 9 -11.41 9.13 -3.36
CA CYS A 9 -10.77 8.42 -4.46
C CYS A 9 -9.35 7.97 -4.11
N VAL A 10 -8.57 8.80 -3.42
CA VAL A 10 -7.21 8.46 -2.97
C VAL A 10 -7.23 7.27 -2.00
N LEU A 11 -8.12 7.30 -1.00
CA LEU A 11 -8.22 6.23 0.00
C LEU A 11 -8.76 4.93 -0.61
N SER A 12 -9.74 5.03 -1.51
CA SER A 12 -10.25 3.86 -2.25
C SER A 12 -9.17 3.24 -3.14
N ALA A 13 -8.40 4.05 -3.85
CA ALA A 13 -7.30 3.58 -4.68
C ALA A 13 -6.20 2.93 -3.82
N LEU A 14 -5.83 3.56 -2.70
CA LEU A 14 -4.87 3.02 -1.74
C LEU A 14 -5.29 1.64 -1.23
N GLN A 15 -6.52 1.51 -0.74
CA GLN A 15 -7.05 0.25 -0.24
C GLN A 15 -7.10 -0.84 -1.32
N THR A 16 -7.50 -0.47 -2.55
CA THR A 16 -7.56 -1.40 -3.67
C THR A 16 -6.16 -1.87 -4.06
N SER A 17 -5.18 -0.96 -4.14
CA SER A 17 -3.81 -1.31 -4.47
C SER A 17 -3.13 -2.14 -3.38
N GLN A 18 -3.39 -1.87 -2.10
CA GLN A 18 -2.90 -2.70 -0.98
C GLN A 18 -3.45 -4.12 -1.03
N ARG A 19 -4.77 -4.26 -1.24
CA ARG A 19 -5.39 -5.60 -1.42
C ARG A 19 -4.80 -6.31 -2.64
N SER A 20 -4.60 -5.58 -3.74
CA SER A 20 -3.99 -6.12 -4.95
C SER A 20 -2.56 -6.60 -4.70
N SER A 21 -1.71 -5.83 -4.02
CA SER A 21 -0.33 -6.23 -3.72
C SER A 21 -0.26 -7.44 -2.79
N SER A 22 -1.05 -7.45 -1.70
CA SER A 22 -1.09 -8.57 -0.76
C SER A 22 -1.62 -9.84 -1.44
N SER A 23 -2.77 -9.77 -2.12
CA SER A 23 -3.31 -10.94 -2.83
C SER A 23 -2.39 -11.47 -3.93
N THR A 24 -1.72 -10.59 -4.68
CA THR A 24 -0.73 -10.99 -5.69
C THR A 24 0.45 -11.73 -5.06
N LEU A 25 0.95 -11.23 -3.92
CA LEU A 25 2.07 -11.85 -3.22
C LEU A 25 1.67 -13.19 -2.57
N ASP A 26 0.49 -13.26 -1.95
CA ASP A 26 -0.02 -14.48 -1.34
C ASP A 26 -0.30 -15.55 -2.40
N ALA A 27 -0.86 -15.17 -3.55
CA ALA A 27 -1.03 -16.05 -4.69
C ALA A 27 0.31 -16.59 -5.22
N LEU A 28 1.33 -15.71 -5.35
CA LEU A 28 2.68 -16.13 -5.74
C LEU A 28 3.26 -17.16 -4.76
N VAL A 29 3.14 -16.89 -3.46
CA VAL A 29 3.64 -17.79 -2.41
C VAL A 29 2.91 -19.14 -2.48
N GLN A 30 1.59 -19.12 -2.58
CA GLN A 30 0.79 -20.33 -2.63
C GLN A 30 1.12 -21.15 -3.89
N HIS A 31 1.22 -20.51 -5.06
CA HIS A 31 1.58 -21.19 -6.29
C HIS A 31 2.99 -21.80 -6.23
N VAL A 32 3.96 -21.11 -5.61
CA VAL A 32 5.30 -21.68 -5.40
C VAL A 32 5.26 -22.87 -4.45
N VAL A 33 4.47 -22.83 -3.38
CA VAL A 33 4.28 -23.96 -2.47
C VAL A 33 3.68 -25.17 -3.18
N ASP A 34 2.72 -24.94 -4.09
CA ASP A 34 2.00 -26.01 -4.79
C ASP A 34 2.79 -26.59 -5.97
N ALA A 35 3.61 -25.78 -6.62
CA ALA A 35 4.22 -26.12 -7.92
C ALA A 35 5.74 -26.32 -7.88
N ALA A 36 6.43 -25.87 -6.83
CA ALA A 36 7.89 -25.83 -6.77
C ALA A 36 8.47 -26.78 -5.71
N PRO A 37 9.75 -27.14 -5.83
CA PRO A 37 10.49 -27.76 -4.73
C PRO A 37 10.48 -26.89 -3.46
N SER A 38 10.61 -27.53 -2.30
CA SER A 38 10.66 -26.82 -1.01
C SER A 38 11.84 -25.84 -0.89
N THR A 39 12.89 -26.03 -1.68
CA THR A 39 14.07 -25.13 -1.78
C THR A 39 13.75 -23.79 -2.45
N THR A 40 12.63 -23.69 -3.17
CA THR A 40 12.22 -22.46 -3.87
C THR A 40 11.54 -21.47 -2.93
N TYR A 41 10.88 -21.94 -1.86
CA TYR A 41 10.16 -21.06 -0.92
C TYR A 41 11.05 -20.01 -0.22
N PRO A 42 12.27 -20.34 0.28
CA PRO A 42 13.18 -19.34 0.86
C PRO A 42 13.53 -18.16 -0.06
N ILE A 43 13.42 -18.32 -1.38
CA ILE A 43 13.69 -17.26 -2.37
C ILE A 43 12.68 -16.11 -2.23
N LEU A 44 11.44 -16.42 -1.81
CA LEU A 44 10.39 -15.42 -1.63
C LEU A 44 10.42 -14.72 -0.27
N THR A 45 11.16 -15.24 0.71
CA THR A 45 11.19 -14.66 2.07
C THR A 45 11.60 -13.17 2.08
N PRO A 46 12.66 -12.74 1.37
CA PRO A 46 13.08 -11.33 1.40
C PRO A 46 12.00 -10.38 0.89
N ILE A 47 11.31 -10.73 -0.21
CA ILE A 47 10.27 -9.88 -0.76
C ILE A 47 9.04 -9.82 0.15
N ARG A 48 8.68 -10.94 0.80
CA ARG A 48 7.59 -10.95 1.78
C ARG A 48 7.86 -10.00 2.94
N CYS A 49 9.03 -10.11 3.56
CA CYS A 49 9.40 -9.23 4.68
C CYS A 49 9.36 -7.75 4.29
N LEU A 50 9.86 -7.41 3.10
CA LEU A 50 9.87 -6.03 2.61
C LEU A 50 8.46 -5.50 2.35
N VAL A 51 7.59 -6.28 1.70
CA VAL A 51 6.20 -5.88 1.43
C VAL A 51 5.42 -5.74 2.74
N THR A 52 5.59 -6.65 3.70
CA THR A 52 4.98 -6.50 5.03
C THR A 52 5.43 -5.22 5.74
N THR A 53 6.74 -4.94 5.74
CA THR A 53 7.28 -3.69 6.33
C THR A 53 6.70 -2.45 5.64
N PHE A 54 6.51 -2.52 4.33
CA PHE A 54 5.90 -1.46 3.54
C PHE A 54 4.42 -1.26 3.91
N ASP A 55 3.65 -2.35 4.03
CA ASP A 55 2.24 -2.32 4.42
C ASP A 55 2.06 -1.74 5.82
N ASP A 56 2.88 -2.14 6.79
CA ASP A 56 2.90 -1.57 8.14
C ASP A 56 3.19 -0.06 8.09
N GLY A 57 4.12 0.37 7.24
CA GLY A 57 4.44 1.78 7.02
C GLY A 57 3.25 2.58 6.49
N ILE A 58 2.45 1.99 5.58
CA ILE A 58 1.23 2.62 5.06
C ILE A 58 0.18 2.76 6.17
N GLN A 59 -0.06 1.69 6.94
CA GLN A 59 -1.03 1.72 8.03
C GLN A 59 -0.67 2.78 9.07
N ASN A 60 0.61 2.86 9.44
CA ASN A 60 1.10 3.92 10.33
C ASN A 60 0.88 5.32 9.72
N ALA A 61 1.16 5.53 8.43
CA ALA A 61 0.90 6.82 7.77
C ALA A 61 -0.59 7.20 7.77
N LEU A 62 -1.49 6.22 7.57
CA LEU A 62 -2.93 6.42 7.65
C LEU A 62 -3.38 6.76 9.07
N CYS A 63 -2.87 6.04 10.07
CA CYS A 63 -3.14 6.35 11.48
C CYS A 63 -2.76 7.79 11.82
N GLU A 64 -1.57 8.25 11.42
CA GLU A 64 -1.14 9.63 11.64
C GLU A 64 -2.01 10.65 10.92
N PHE A 65 -2.46 10.33 9.71
CA PHE A 65 -3.39 11.18 8.98
C PHE A 65 -4.72 11.32 9.73
N PHE A 66 -5.29 10.22 10.22
CA PHE A 66 -6.54 10.24 10.96
C PHE A 66 -6.42 10.93 12.33
N ILE A 67 -5.28 10.81 13.01
CA ILE A 67 -4.99 11.57 14.24
C ILE A 67 -5.02 13.07 13.95
N LEU A 68 -4.38 13.50 12.85
CA LEU A 68 -4.37 14.90 12.42
C LEU A 68 -5.80 15.41 12.15
N LEU A 69 -6.61 14.65 11.41
CA LEU A 69 -8.01 14.99 11.17
C LEU A 69 -8.81 15.08 12.48
N ARG A 70 -8.60 14.10 13.38
CA ARG A 70 -9.33 14.00 14.65
C ARG A 70 -9.09 15.22 15.53
N LEU A 71 -7.82 15.53 15.78
CA LEU A 71 -7.44 16.61 16.69
C LEU A 71 -7.79 18.00 16.14
N GLY A 72 -7.96 18.13 14.83
CA GLY A 72 -8.39 19.37 14.21
C GLY A 72 -9.88 19.66 14.30
N MET A 73 -10.69 18.64 14.61
CA MET A 73 -12.09 18.85 14.93
C MET A 73 -12.26 19.51 16.30
N ASP A 74 -11.42 19.20 17.28
CA ASP A 74 -11.66 19.67 18.65
C ASP A 74 -11.66 21.22 18.76
N PRO A 75 -10.76 21.97 18.10
CA PRO A 75 -10.84 23.44 18.08
C PRO A 75 -12.12 23.99 17.43
N ILE A 76 -12.66 23.27 16.44
CA ILE A 76 -13.91 23.64 15.74
C ILE A 76 -15.13 23.36 16.65
N GLU A 77 -15.11 22.26 17.39
CA GLU A 77 -16.20 21.79 18.24
C GLU A 77 -16.22 22.50 19.61
N GLN A 78 -15.06 22.65 20.26
CA GLN A 78 -14.94 23.03 21.66
C GLN A 78 -14.23 24.39 21.84
N GLY A 79 -13.58 24.93 20.82
CA GLY A 79 -12.71 26.10 20.90
C GLY A 79 -11.24 25.72 21.10
N PRO A 80 -10.30 26.68 21.06
CA PRO A 80 -8.87 26.41 21.01
C PRO A 80 -8.38 25.56 22.20
N LEU A 81 -7.71 24.45 21.89
CA LEU A 81 -7.06 23.54 22.84
C LEU A 81 -5.56 23.50 22.55
N GLU A 82 -4.77 24.17 23.38
CA GLU A 82 -3.30 24.29 23.29
C GLU A 82 -2.51 22.98 23.02
N PRO A 83 -2.85 21.80 23.57
CA PRO A 83 -2.07 20.58 23.29
C PRO A 83 -2.27 20.02 21.87
N ASN A 84 -3.34 20.41 21.17
CA ASN A 84 -3.74 19.76 19.92
C ASN A 84 -2.84 20.13 18.74
N GLU A 85 -2.42 21.39 18.65
CA GLU A 85 -1.55 21.85 17.55
C GLU A 85 -0.20 21.13 17.55
N ARG A 86 0.40 20.94 18.74
CA ARG A 86 1.69 20.24 18.88
C ARG A 86 1.57 18.80 18.41
N ILE A 87 0.49 18.11 18.79
CA ILE A 87 0.27 16.71 18.41
C ILE A 87 -0.03 16.60 16.91
N GLN A 88 -0.83 17.48 16.32
CA GLN A 88 -1.07 17.52 14.88
C GLN A 88 0.22 17.72 14.07
N LYS A 89 1.07 18.66 14.49
CA LYS A 89 2.38 18.87 13.84
C LYS A 89 3.26 17.62 13.96
N SER A 90 3.28 16.98 15.12
CA SER A 90 3.98 15.71 15.33
C SER A 90 3.47 14.62 14.38
N SER A 91 2.15 14.44 14.28
CA SER A 91 1.54 13.46 13.38
C SER A 91 1.85 13.72 11.91
N TYR A 92 1.83 14.98 11.47
CA TYR A 92 2.26 15.32 10.11
C TYR A 92 3.74 14.98 9.86
N ILE A 93 4.63 15.24 10.83
CA ILE A 93 6.04 14.88 10.74
C ILE A 93 6.22 13.36 10.63
N GLN A 94 5.48 12.58 11.44
CA GLN A 94 5.52 11.13 11.41
C GLN A 94 4.99 10.56 10.09
N LEU A 95 3.83 11.03 9.61
CA LEU A 95 3.30 10.68 8.29
C LEU A 95 4.33 10.93 7.19
N ARG A 96 4.97 12.11 7.20
CA ARG A 96 6.02 12.44 6.22
C ARG A 96 7.23 11.52 6.33
N LYS A 97 7.59 11.09 7.55
CA LYS A 97 8.68 10.13 7.77
C LYS A 97 8.32 8.76 7.17
N HIS A 98 7.12 8.25 7.41
CA HIS A 98 6.63 7.00 6.81
C HIS A 98 6.63 7.08 5.28
N TYR A 99 6.11 8.17 4.71
CA TYR A 99 6.15 8.41 3.26
C TYR A 99 7.58 8.40 2.70
N LYS A 100 8.51 9.12 3.34
CA LYS A 100 9.91 9.16 2.88
C LYS A 100 10.57 7.79 2.94
N TYR A 101 10.40 7.07 4.05
CA TYR A 101 10.96 5.73 4.20
C TYR A 101 10.39 4.77 3.15
N ALA A 102 9.06 4.80 2.94
CA ALA A 102 8.40 4.03 1.89
C ALA A 102 8.98 4.34 0.49
N ARG A 103 9.11 5.62 0.16
CA ARG A 103 9.57 6.09 -1.15
C ARG A 103 11.05 5.83 -1.43
N ASP A 104 11.89 6.24 -0.49
CA ASP A 104 13.32 6.41 -0.71
C ASP A 104 14.10 5.15 -0.31
N GLU A 105 13.54 4.30 0.57
CA GLU A 105 14.20 3.07 1.06
C GLU A 105 13.44 1.80 0.60
N LEU A 106 12.16 1.66 0.95
CA LEU A 106 11.43 0.40 0.78
C LEU A 106 11.11 0.09 -0.68
N ILE A 107 10.57 1.04 -1.45
CA ILE A 107 10.24 0.81 -2.87
C ILE A 107 11.49 0.41 -3.68
N PRO A 108 12.63 1.12 -3.59
CA PRO A 108 13.87 0.70 -4.26
C PRO A 108 14.37 -0.67 -3.80
N ALA A 109 14.30 -0.97 -2.49
CA ALA A 109 14.69 -2.27 -1.96
C ALA A 109 13.80 -3.40 -2.50
N ILE A 110 12.49 -3.18 -2.58
CA ILE A 110 11.53 -4.11 -3.17
C ILE A 110 11.82 -4.31 -4.65
N GLU A 111 11.95 -3.23 -5.44
CA GLU A 111 12.21 -3.33 -6.88
C GLU A 111 13.54 -4.06 -7.16
N THR A 112 14.57 -3.80 -6.37
CA THR A 112 15.86 -4.50 -6.46
C THR A 112 15.72 -5.99 -6.14
N ASN A 113 14.97 -6.33 -5.09
CA ASN A 113 14.73 -7.73 -4.73
C ASN A 113 13.91 -8.46 -5.79
N LEU A 114 12.84 -7.84 -6.30
CA LEU A 114 12.05 -8.41 -7.39
C LEU A 114 12.90 -8.70 -8.62
N THR A 115 13.77 -7.76 -9.01
CA THR A 115 14.68 -7.93 -10.15
C THR A 115 15.67 -9.09 -9.96
N LYS A 116 16.08 -9.37 -8.71
CA LYS A 116 16.97 -10.49 -8.38
C LYS A 116 16.22 -11.82 -8.28
N ILE A 117 15.03 -11.80 -7.67
CA ILE A 117 14.24 -12.99 -7.38
C ILE A 117 13.60 -13.56 -8.64
N GLU A 118 13.13 -12.71 -9.55
CA GLU A 118 12.44 -13.11 -10.79
C GLU A 118 13.23 -14.16 -11.60
N PRO A 119 14.51 -13.92 -11.98
CA PRO A 119 15.29 -14.91 -12.73
C PRO A 119 15.66 -16.14 -11.89
N LEU A 120 15.86 -16.00 -10.57
CA LEU A 120 16.15 -17.13 -9.68
C LEU A 120 14.96 -18.08 -9.59
N LEU A 121 13.76 -17.51 -9.45
CA LEU A 121 12.52 -18.26 -9.38
C LEU A 121 12.26 -19.01 -10.69
N ILE A 122 12.47 -18.34 -11.83
CA ILE A 122 12.38 -18.96 -13.16
C ILE A 122 13.37 -20.12 -13.28
N ALA A 123 14.63 -19.93 -12.90
CA ALA A 123 15.67 -20.96 -12.99
C ALA A 123 15.36 -22.20 -12.15
N GLU A 124 14.84 -22.03 -10.93
CA GLU A 124 14.47 -23.13 -10.03
C GLU A 124 13.22 -23.89 -10.49
N LEU A 125 12.29 -23.21 -11.16
CA LEU A 125 11.08 -23.82 -11.69
C LEU A 125 11.31 -24.52 -13.03
N HIS A 126 12.36 -24.14 -13.75
CA HIS A 126 12.73 -24.81 -14.99
C HIS A 126 13.17 -26.25 -14.72
N GLY A 127 12.59 -27.18 -15.48
CA GLY A 127 12.92 -28.59 -15.48
C GLY A 127 13.77 -28.97 -16.69
N SER A 128 13.80 -30.26 -17.02
CA SER A 128 14.45 -30.67 -18.27
C SER A 128 13.71 -30.07 -19.48
N PRO A 129 14.42 -29.59 -20.52
CA PRO A 129 13.79 -28.97 -21.68
C PRO A 129 12.77 -29.89 -22.37
N ALA A 130 13.05 -31.19 -22.42
CA ALA A 130 12.16 -32.19 -23.01
C ALA A 130 10.85 -32.33 -22.21
N LEU A 131 10.93 -32.34 -20.88
CA LEU A 131 9.75 -32.41 -20.01
C LEU A 131 8.91 -31.15 -20.14
N GLU A 132 9.52 -29.98 -20.19
CA GLU A 132 8.78 -28.73 -20.38
C GLU A 132 8.04 -28.67 -21.72
N LEU A 133 8.73 -29.08 -22.79
CA LEU A 133 8.13 -29.11 -24.12
C LEU A 133 6.94 -30.08 -24.16
N PHE A 134 7.06 -31.22 -23.48
CA PHE A 134 5.95 -32.15 -23.29
C PHE A 134 4.81 -31.55 -22.46
N LEU A 135 5.09 -30.93 -21.30
CA LEU A 135 4.07 -30.32 -20.44
C LEU A 135 3.33 -29.18 -21.14
N ARG A 136 4.06 -28.32 -21.89
CA ARG A 136 3.48 -27.26 -22.73
C ARG A 136 2.65 -27.82 -23.88
N PHE A 137 3.02 -28.98 -24.43
CA PHE A 137 2.22 -29.66 -25.45
C PHE A 137 0.91 -30.19 -24.88
N ILE A 138 0.95 -30.94 -23.77
CA ILE A 138 -0.25 -31.51 -23.16
C ILE A 138 -1.17 -30.45 -22.56
N LYS A 139 -0.66 -29.29 -22.13
CA LYS A 139 -1.46 -28.14 -21.66
C LYS A 139 -2.48 -27.65 -22.70
N LYS A 140 -2.30 -27.97 -23.99
CA LYS A 140 -3.27 -27.67 -25.05
C LYS A 140 -4.49 -28.60 -25.05
N LEU A 141 -4.43 -29.72 -24.32
CA LEU A 141 -5.53 -30.67 -24.21
C LEU A 141 -6.44 -30.28 -23.03
N PRO A 142 -7.77 -30.28 -23.20
CA PRO A 142 -8.69 -29.98 -22.11
C PRO A 142 -8.48 -30.90 -20.91
N GLY A 143 -8.35 -30.33 -19.71
CA GLY A 143 -8.19 -31.08 -18.46
C GLY A 143 -6.74 -31.43 -18.10
N CYS A 144 -5.76 -31.15 -18.96
CA CYS A 144 -4.35 -31.30 -18.65
C CYS A 144 -3.76 -29.95 -18.18
N TRP A 145 -3.42 -29.87 -16.89
CA TRP A 145 -2.84 -28.67 -16.27
C TRP A 145 -1.49 -29.00 -15.64
N SER A 146 -0.61 -28.01 -15.58
CA SER A 146 0.67 -28.14 -14.93
C SER A 146 0.94 -26.88 -14.15
N ALA A 147 0.66 -26.92 -12.84
CA ALA A 147 0.85 -25.78 -11.93
C ALA A 147 2.23 -25.13 -12.07
N ARG A 148 3.27 -25.92 -12.34
CA ARG A 148 4.64 -25.43 -12.60
C ARG A 148 4.77 -24.60 -13.89
N ILE A 149 4.14 -25.04 -14.98
CA ILE A 149 4.18 -24.33 -16.27
C ILE A 149 3.27 -23.10 -16.21
N ASP A 150 2.12 -23.20 -15.55
CA ASP A 150 1.22 -22.09 -15.32
C ASP A 150 1.94 -20.99 -14.51
N LEU A 151 2.59 -21.36 -13.40
CA LEU A 151 3.42 -20.44 -12.62
C LEU A 151 4.56 -19.83 -13.45
N LEU A 152 5.30 -20.62 -14.23
CA LEU A 152 6.37 -20.11 -15.09
C LEU A 152 5.87 -19.07 -16.10
N ASP A 153 4.71 -19.31 -16.70
CA ASP A 153 4.09 -18.38 -17.65
C ASP A 153 3.58 -17.10 -16.94
N ASP A 154 3.14 -17.21 -15.68
CA ASP A 154 2.51 -16.12 -14.92
C ASP A 154 3.51 -15.21 -14.17
N ILE A 155 4.74 -15.68 -13.87
CA ILE A 155 5.74 -14.92 -13.09
C ILE A 155 5.92 -13.47 -13.58
N PRO A 156 6.17 -13.19 -14.88
CA PRO A 156 6.36 -11.81 -15.35
C PRO A 156 5.13 -10.93 -15.08
N THR A 157 3.93 -11.49 -15.24
CA THR A 157 2.67 -10.79 -15.00
C THR A 157 2.45 -10.53 -13.51
N ILE A 158 2.73 -11.51 -12.65
CA ILE A 158 2.66 -11.36 -11.18
C ILE A 158 3.61 -10.27 -10.71
N PHE A 159 4.87 -10.30 -11.15
CA PHE A 159 5.90 -9.36 -10.71
C PHE A 159 5.60 -7.94 -11.22
N SER A 160 5.13 -7.79 -12.45
CA SER A 160 4.70 -6.49 -12.98
C SER A 160 3.44 -5.94 -12.28
N SER A 161 2.49 -6.80 -11.92
CA SER A 161 1.31 -6.44 -11.11
C SER A 161 1.71 -5.93 -9.73
N LEU A 162 2.65 -6.62 -9.07
CA LEU A 162 3.15 -6.22 -7.75
C LEU A 162 3.86 -4.86 -7.82
N ARG A 163 4.76 -4.66 -8.79
CA ARG A 163 5.43 -3.36 -9.02
C ARG A 163 4.43 -2.24 -9.26
N SER A 164 3.42 -2.48 -10.10
CA SER A 164 2.38 -1.51 -10.41
C SER A 164 1.55 -1.14 -9.18
N SER A 165 1.15 -2.13 -8.38
CA SER A 165 0.38 -1.93 -7.15
C SER A 165 1.16 -1.10 -6.12
N LEU A 166 2.44 -1.42 -5.91
CA LEU A 166 3.31 -0.69 -4.98
C LEU A 166 3.54 0.77 -5.42
N ARG A 167 3.71 1.02 -6.71
CA ARG A 167 3.82 2.39 -7.26
C ARG A 167 2.52 3.17 -7.11
N ALA A 168 1.37 2.53 -7.32
CA ALA A 168 0.06 3.17 -7.12
C ALA A 168 -0.16 3.57 -5.65
N ILE A 169 0.22 2.70 -4.71
CA ILE A 169 0.23 3.00 -3.28
C ILE A 169 1.10 4.23 -2.99
N LEU A 170 2.32 4.28 -3.52
CA LEU A 170 3.24 5.39 -3.28
C LEU A 170 2.66 6.74 -3.77
N VAL A 171 2.01 6.73 -4.94
CA VAL A 171 1.29 7.91 -5.46
C VAL A 171 0.16 8.31 -4.53
N CYS A 172 -0.62 7.35 -4.01
CA CYS A 172 -1.68 7.63 -3.04
C CYS A 172 -1.12 8.24 -1.74
N LEU A 173 0.00 7.72 -1.21
CA LEU A 173 0.67 8.28 -0.04
C LEU A 173 1.19 9.70 -0.29
N GLU A 174 1.64 10.00 -1.51
CA GLU A 174 2.04 11.37 -1.85
C GLU A 174 0.85 12.33 -1.77
N TYR A 175 -0.30 11.94 -2.31
CA TYR A 175 -1.54 12.72 -2.19
C TYR A 175 -1.99 12.84 -0.74
N LEU A 176 -1.94 11.75 0.04
CA LEU A 176 -2.27 11.77 1.46
C LEU A 176 -1.41 12.76 2.24
N LYS A 177 -0.10 12.79 1.97
CA LYS A 177 0.83 13.79 2.54
C LYS A 177 0.45 15.22 2.16
N ARG A 178 0.06 15.48 0.91
CA ARG A 178 -0.39 16.81 0.47
C ARG A 178 -1.70 17.21 1.16
N TYR A 179 -2.65 16.27 1.31
CA TYR A 179 -3.87 16.50 2.09
C TYR A 179 -3.56 16.80 3.55
N ALA A 180 -2.68 16.02 4.18
CA ALA A 180 -2.27 16.22 5.56
C ALA A 180 -1.68 17.62 5.77
N TYR A 181 -0.84 18.09 4.84
CA TYR A 181 -0.30 19.43 4.86
C TYR A 181 -1.38 20.50 4.77
N ASN A 182 -2.26 20.41 3.77
CA ASN A 182 -3.33 21.39 3.58
C ASN A 182 -4.25 21.47 4.80
N VAL A 183 -4.64 20.32 5.33
CA VAL A 183 -5.52 20.24 6.50
C VAL A 183 -4.83 20.81 7.74
N LEU A 184 -3.56 20.48 7.96
CA LEU A 184 -2.77 21.06 9.04
C LEU A 184 -2.74 22.59 8.94
N THR A 185 -2.48 23.14 7.75
CA THR A 185 -2.46 24.59 7.53
C THR A 185 -3.77 25.26 7.92
N PHE A 186 -4.93 24.64 7.62
CA PHE A 186 -6.22 25.17 8.04
C PHE A 186 -6.45 25.08 9.56
N PHE A 187 -6.08 23.95 10.18
CA PHE A 187 -6.32 23.74 11.60
C PHE A 187 -5.41 24.57 12.52
N VAL A 188 -4.25 25.01 12.03
CA VAL A 188 -3.38 25.95 12.77
C VAL A 188 -3.68 27.41 12.46
N ASP A 189 -4.53 27.70 11.48
CA ASP A 189 -4.99 29.06 11.17
C ASP A 189 -6.14 29.44 12.12
N ALA A 190 -5.82 30.26 13.12
CA ALA A 190 -6.78 30.70 14.14
C ALA A 190 -7.98 31.45 13.54
N ASP A 191 -7.79 32.25 12.49
CA ASP A 191 -8.88 32.97 11.83
C ASP A 191 -9.79 32.00 11.09
N TRP A 192 -9.20 31.01 10.42
CA TRP A 192 -9.96 29.96 9.76
C TRP A 192 -10.76 29.13 10.77
N VAL A 193 -10.15 28.69 11.87
CA VAL A 193 -10.82 27.93 12.93
C VAL A 193 -11.94 28.74 13.56
N ASN A 194 -11.71 30.02 13.89
CA ASN A 194 -12.72 30.89 14.49
C ASN A 194 -13.94 31.10 13.56
N ARG A 195 -13.71 31.26 12.24
CA ARG A 195 -14.79 31.39 11.26
C ARG A 195 -15.66 30.13 11.12
N HIS A 196 -15.08 28.95 11.36
CA HIS A 196 -15.76 27.68 11.18
C HIS A 196 -16.18 27.03 12.50
N ARG A 197 -16.00 27.71 13.64
CA ARG A 197 -16.40 27.22 14.96
C ARG A 197 -17.88 26.87 14.98
N GLY A 198 -18.20 25.66 15.46
CA GLY A 198 -19.57 25.15 15.49
C GLY A 198 -20.19 24.83 14.11
N CYS A 199 -19.41 24.86 13.03
CA CYS A 199 -19.90 24.48 11.69
C CYS A 199 -20.17 22.97 11.63
N MET A 200 -21.43 22.59 11.81
CA MET A 200 -21.84 21.18 11.85
C MET A 200 -21.58 20.44 10.54
N ASP A 201 -21.73 21.09 9.39
CA ASP A 201 -21.46 20.45 8.09
C ASP A 201 -19.99 20.07 7.95
N LEU A 202 -19.08 20.93 8.41
CA LEU A 202 -17.64 20.66 8.41
C LEU A 202 -17.31 19.52 9.39
N LEU A 203 -17.89 19.55 10.59
CA LEU A 203 -17.73 18.47 11.57
C LEU A 203 -18.28 17.15 11.02
N TRP A 204 -19.43 17.14 10.34
CA TRP A 204 -19.98 15.96 9.68
C TRP A 204 -19.05 15.44 8.57
N CYS A 205 -18.50 16.32 7.73
CA CYS A 205 -17.53 15.94 6.70
C CYS A 205 -16.27 15.30 7.30
N LEU A 206 -15.75 15.88 8.39
CA LEU A 206 -14.57 15.36 9.10
C LEU A 206 -14.90 14.08 9.89
N GLN A 207 -16.11 13.96 10.46
CA GLN A 207 -16.57 12.74 11.13
C GLN A 207 -16.81 11.59 10.15
N GLY A 208 -17.23 11.87 8.93
CA GLY A 208 -17.28 10.87 7.85
C GLY A 208 -15.93 10.19 7.60
N THR A 209 -14.82 10.87 7.93
CA THR A 209 -13.48 10.28 7.87
C THR A 209 -13.12 9.40 9.08
N ARG A 210 -13.87 9.49 10.20
CA ARG A 210 -13.73 8.61 11.38
C ARG A 210 -14.31 7.21 11.15
N TYR A 211 -15.27 7.08 10.23
CA TYR A 211 -15.98 5.81 9.94
C TYR A 211 -15.45 5.07 8.71
N LEU A 212 -14.36 5.55 8.10
CA LEU A 212 -13.62 4.71 7.17
C LEU A 212 -13.14 3.50 7.96
N PRO A 213 -13.42 2.27 7.48
CA PRO A 213 -13.08 1.08 8.23
C PRO A 213 -11.59 1.12 8.52
N TRP A 214 -11.25 1.24 9.80
CA TRP A 214 -9.99 0.71 10.28
C TRP A 214 -9.88 -0.71 9.70
N PRO A 215 -8.78 -1.07 9.03
CA PRO A 215 -8.45 -2.48 8.88
C PRO A 215 -8.14 -2.95 10.31
N GLY A 216 -9.21 -3.33 11.02
CA GLY A 216 -9.11 -4.03 12.28
C GLY A 216 -8.36 -5.33 12.04
N PHE A 217 -7.46 -5.62 12.95
CA PHE A 217 -7.03 -6.98 13.28
C PHE A 217 -8.25 -7.90 13.47
#